data_AF-A0A2H5WKD7-F1
#
_entry.id   AF-A0A2H5WKD7-F1
#
_cell.length_a   1.000
_cell.length_b   1.000
_cell.length_c   1.000
_cell.angle_alpha   90.00
_cell.angle_beta   90.00
_cell.angle_gamma   90.00
#
_symmetry.space_group_name_H-M   'P 1'
#
loop_
_entity.id
_entity.type
_entity.pdbx_description
1 polymer ?
#
loop_
_entity_poly.entity_id
_entity_poly.type
_entity_poly.pdbx_seq_one_letter_code
_entity_poly.pdbx_strand_id
1 'polypeptide(L)'
;MNTFETYWEHADSDPLTESMLAFARQHAWGWLRHWNNCCSTPLNEQDLEDLLSEAMIAVLRFKVPEDATNWEPCLTGYLKQVTYRLFMRARKRVLREVSLESLAPDYPLVSPENTCAALEGDEMVHAVACALQTMPRHHALAFLLHLEPDLQIEILEAGGQALQQFLQADSNLGLLCTRRCSDREIATILHLTPRAVIRARQHACERLRKTLKTGFAL
;
A
#
# COMPACT_ATOMS: atom_id res chain seq x y z
N MET A 1 8.54 -17.01 42.17
CA MET A 1 9.86 -16.87 41.53
C MET A 1 9.65 -17.07 40.04
N ASN A 2 9.88 -16.00 39.26
CA ASN A 2 9.52 -15.87 37.85
C ASN A 2 10.42 -16.76 36.98
N THR A 3 9.82 -17.75 36.34
CA THR A 3 10.46 -18.70 35.42
C THR A 3 10.87 -18.10 34.08
N PHE A 4 10.62 -16.79 33.86
CA PHE A 4 10.96 -16.09 32.62
C PHE A 4 12.39 -15.53 32.59
N GLU A 5 12.95 -15.13 33.74
CA GLU A 5 14.30 -14.56 33.82
C GLU A 5 15.38 -15.64 33.65
N THR A 6 15.09 -16.87 34.11
CA THR A 6 16.00 -18.02 33.95
C THR A 6 16.22 -18.51 32.52
N TYR A 7 15.36 -18.15 31.56
CA TYR A 7 15.58 -18.50 30.14
C TYR A 7 16.54 -17.55 29.41
N TRP A 8 16.76 -16.35 29.97
CA TRP A 8 17.66 -15.35 29.37
C TRP A 8 19.11 -15.52 29.81
N GLU A 9 19.35 -15.99 31.04
CA GLU A 9 20.70 -16.09 31.60
C GLU A 9 21.50 -17.33 31.14
N HIS A 10 20.89 -18.28 30.41
CA HIS A 10 21.59 -19.47 29.89
C HIS A 10 21.80 -19.43 28.37
N ALA A 11 21.41 -18.34 27.71
CA ALA A 11 21.72 -18.07 26.31
C ALA A 11 23.02 -17.25 26.20
N ASP A 12 24.05 -17.65 26.96
CA ASP A 12 25.42 -17.25 26.68
C ASP A 12 25.81 -17.81 25.30
N SER A 13 25.61 -16.96 24.28
CA SER A 13 26.28 -16.90 22.98
C SER A 13 26.69 -18.23 22.34
N ASP A 14 25.71 -19.02 21.89
CA ASP A 14 25.98 -20.04 20.87
C ASP A 14 26.48 -19.35 19.58
N PRO A 15 27.73 -19.57 19.13
CA PRO A 15 28.29 -18.91 17.95
C PRO A 15 27.48 -19.14 16.68
N LEU A 16 26.77 -20.28 16.61
CA LEU A 16 25.86 -20.59 15.52
C LEU A 16 24.63 -19.67 15.57
N THR A 17 24.01 -19.53 16.75
CA THR A 17 22.87 -18.63 16.96
C THR A 17 23.22 -17.18 16.65
N GLU A 18 24.40 -16.70 17.07
CA GLU A 18 24.87 -15.34 16.73
C GLU A 18 25.07 -15.16 15.21
N SER A 19 25.69 -16.14 14.55
CA SER A 19 25.88 -16.13 13.10
C SER A 19 24.56 -16.12 12.34
N MET A 20 23.59 -16.91 12.80
CA MET A 20 22.24 -16.96 12.24
C MET A 20 21.49 -15.64 12.43
N LEU A 21 21.62 -14.99 13.59
CA LEU A 21 21.01 -13.68 13.85
C LEU A 21 21.64 -12.57 13.00
N ALA A 22 22.97 -12.55 12.86
CA ALA A 22 23.66 -11.56 12.03
C ALA A 22 23.25 -11.71 10.55
N PHE A 23 23.25 -12.94 10.03
CA PHE A 23 22.78 -13.26 8.69
C PHE A 23 21.32 -12.85 8.50
N ALA A 24 20.46 -13.25 9.43
CA ALA A 24 19.03 -12.94 9.38
C ALA A 24 18.75 -11.45 9.39
N ARG A 25 19.47 -10.68 10.22
CA ARG A 25 19.31 -9.23 10.31
C ARG A 25 19.56 -8.57 8.97
N GLN A 26 20.68 -8.90 8.31
CA GLN A 26 21.03 -8.31 7.02
C GLN A 26 20.00 -8.69 5.94
N HIS A 27 19.61 -9.96 5.87
CA HIS A 27 18.67 -10.45 4.86
C HIS A 27 17.24 -9.94 5.07
N ALA A 28 16.72 -9.99 6.30
CA ALA A 28 15.38 -9.51 6.62
C ALA A 28 15.28 -7.99 6.42
N TRP A 29 16.28 -7.22 6.83
CA TRP A 29 16.29 -5.76 6.66
C TRP A 29 16.34 -5.35 5.19
N GLY A 30 17.23 -5.98 4.40
CA GLY A 30 17.32 -5.74 2.96
C GLY A 30 16.00 -6.07 2.24
N TRP A 31 15.37 -7.18 2.63
CA TRP A 31 14.08 -7.58 2.10
C TRP A 31 12.96 -6.59 2.49
N LEU A 32 12.83 -6.24 3.77
CA LEU A 32 11.81 -5.31 4.27
C LEU A 32 11.93 -3.95 3.58
N ARG A 33 13.13 -3.37 3.51
CA ARG A 33 13.34 -2.08 2.83
C ARG A 33 13.03 -2.16 1.34
N HIS A 34 13.47 -3.22 0.66
CA HIS A 34 13.18 -3.40 -0.77
C HIS A 34 11.67 -3.42 -1.04
N TRP A 35 10.91 -4.23 -0.30
CA TRP A 35 9.47 -4.33 -0.49
C TRP A 35 8.72 -3.10 -0.02
N ASN A 36 9.14 -2.46 1.07
CA ASN A 36 8.54 -1.23 1.55
C ASN A 36 8.67 -0.09 0.53
N ASN A 37 9.84 0.05 -0.10
CA ASN A 37 10.08 1.03 -1.16
C ASN A 37 9.26 0.78 -2.43
N CYS A 38 8.80 -0.46 -2.65
CA CYS A 38 7.92 -0.81 -3.77
C CYS A 38 6.44 -0.57 -3.45
N CYS A 39 6.09 -0.23 -2.21
CA CYS A 39 4.71 0.01 -1.79
C CYS A 39 4.28 1.46 -2.03
N SER A 40 3.04 1.66 -2.45
CA SER A 40 2.43 2.99 -2.62
C SER A 40 2.23 3.73 -1.29
N THR A 41 2.10 2.99 -0.20
CA THR A 41 1.99 3.47 1.18
C THR A 41 3.04 2.74 2.02
N PRO A 42 4.29 3.26 2.08
CA PRO A 42 5.35 2.63 2.84
C PRO A 42 5.06 2.72 4.35
N LEU A 43 5.41 1.67 5.08
CA LEU A 43 5.50 1.66 6.53
C LEU A 43 6.57 2.66 6.99
N ASN A 44 6.40 3.23 8.19
CA ASN A 44 7.41 4.12 8.77
C ASN A 44 8.64 3.31 9.23
N GLU A 45 9.74 3.99 9.57
CA GLU A 45 10.99 3.31 9.96
C GLU A 45 10.85 2.50 11.25
N GLN A 46 10.07 2.99 12.22
CA GLN A 46 9.80 2.28 13.48
C GLN A 46 9.05 0.96 13.24
N ASP A 47 8.03 0.96 12.39
CA ASP A 47 7.28 -0.24 12.03
C ASP A 47 8.21 -1.27 11.38
N LEU A 48 9.15 -0.83 10.54
CA LEU A 48 10.13 -1.74 9.93
C LEU A 48 11.08 -2.33 10.96
N GLU A 49 11.52 -1.54 11.94
CA GLU A 49 12.37 -2.00 13.05
C GLU A 49 11.64 -2.98 13.98
N ASP A 50 10.35 -2.75 14.23
CA ASP A 50 9.49 -3.66 14.99
C ASP A 50 9.33 -5.00 14.24
N LEU A 51 9.07 -4.95 12.93
CA LEU A 51 9.00 -6.13 12.07
C LEU A 51 10.34 -6.88 12.00
N LEU A 52 11.46 -6.16 11.96
CA LEU A 52 12.79 -6.75 12.01
C LEU A 52 13.01 -7.48 13.34
N SER A 53 12.61 -6.87 14.45
CA SER A 53 12.71 -7.45 15.79
C SER A 53 11.86 -8.73 15.92
N GLU A 54 10.63 -8.71 15.41
CA GLU A 54 9.77 -9.89 15.35
C GLU A 54 10.38 -11.01 14.49
N ALA A 55 11.01 -10.65 13.36
CA ALA A 55 11.72 -11.62 12.53
C ALA A 55 12.93 -12.22 13.27
N MET A 56 13.68 -11.44 14.06
CA MET A 56 14.78 -11.96 14.86
C MET A 56 14.30 -12.92 15.95
N ILE A 57 13.17 -12.63 16.60
CA ILE A 57 12.54 -13.54 17.58
C ILE A 57 12.14 -14.86 16.90
N ALA A 58 11.66 -14.81 15.66
CA ALA A 58 11.35 -16.04 14.91
C ALA A 58 12.60 -16.87 14.59
N VAL A 59 13.73 -16.22 14.30
CA VAL A 59 15.03 -16.90 14.08
C VAL A 59 15.49 -17.63 15.32
N LEU A 60 15.32 -17.04 16.51
CA LEU A 60 15.63 -17.72 17.79
C LEU A 60 14.80 -18.99 18.01
N ARG A 61 13.65 -19.12 17.32
CA ARG A 61 12.78 -20.31 17.37
C ARG A 61 13.02 -21.27 16.21
N PHE A 62 13.87 -20.90 15.25
CA PHE A 62 14.17 -21.73 14.11
C PHE A 62 15.09 -22.87 14.53
N LYS A 63 14.68 -24.10 14.21
CA LYS A 63 15.50 -25.29 14.40
C LYS A 63 16.08 -25.71 13.07
N VAL A 64 17.41 -25.80 13.00
CA VAL A 64 18.10 -26.35 11.84
C VAL A 64 17.68 -27.81 11.70
N PRO A 65 17.21 -28.27 10.52
CA PRO A 65 16.91 -29.67 10.29
C PRO A 65 18.14 -30.54 10.56
N GLU A 66 17.95 -31.71 11.18
CA GLU A 66 19.05 -32.60 11.60
C GLU A 66 19.95 -33.04 10.43
N ASP A 67 19.38 -33.14 9.22
CA ASP A 67 20.07 -33.58 8.01
C ASP A 67 20.75 -32.43 7.23
N ALA A 68 20.62 -31.18 7.68
CA ALA A 68 21.10 -30.01 6.96
C ALA A 68 22.58 -29.73 7.26
N THR A 69 23.44 -29.95 6.26
CA THR A 69 24.88 -29.58 6.32
C THR A 69 25.14 -28.09 6.12
N ASN A 70 24.18 -27.35 5.55
CA ASN A 70 24.22 -25.88 5.45
C ASN A 70 22.88 -25.29 5.91
N TRP A 71 22.91 -24.48 6.97
CA TRP A 71 21.72 -23.85 7.55
C TRP A 71 21.26 -22.60 6.78
N GLU A 72 22.15 -21.92 6.05
CA GLU A 72 21.85 -20.62 5.42
C GLU A 72 20.69 -20.68 4.40
N PRO A 73 20.59 -21.68 3.50
CA PRO A 73 19.47 -21.76 2.56
C PRO A 73 18.14 -22.05 3.25
N CYS A 74 18.16 -22.91 4.27
CA CYS A 74 16.99 -23.23 5.08
C CYS A 74 16.51 -21.99 5.84
N LEU A 75 17.43 -21.27 6.49
CA LEU A 75 17.12 -20.05 7.20
C LEU A 75 16.64 -18.95 6.25
N THR A 76 17.22 -18.84 5.05
CA THR A 76 16.75 -17.88 4.02
C THR A 76 15.32 -18.14 3.59
N GLY A 77 14.97 -19.41 3.33
CA GLY A 77 13.60 -19.80 2.99
C GLY A 77 12.61 -19.51 4.11
N TYR A 78 12.99 -19.84 5.34
CA TYR A 78 12.21 -19.56 6.54
C TYR A 78 12.01 -18.05 6.75
N LEU A 79 13.09 -17.27 6.69
CA LEU A 79 13.08 -15.81 6.81
C LEU A 79 12.14 -15.19 5.79
N LYS A 80 12.28 -15.52 4.49
CA LYS A 80 11.39 -14.98 3.46
C LYS A 80 9.92 -15.20 3.80
N GLN A 81 9.55 -16.37 4.30
CA GLN A 81 8.16 -16.65 4.68
C GLN A 81 7.71 -15.84 5.91
N VAL A 82 8.53 -15.80 6.96
CA VAL A 82 8.23 -15.05 8.19
C VAL A 82 8.13 -13.56 7.89
N THR A 83 9.15 -12.99 7.27
CA THR A 83 9.22 -11.56 6.96
C THR A 83 8.09 -11.15 6.03
N TYR A 84 7.72 -11.98 5.04
CA TYR A 84 6.56 -11.72 4.17
C TYR A 84 5.24 -11.73 4.95
N ARG A 85 5.01 -12.73 5.82
CA ARG A 85 3.77 -12.80 6.61
C ARG A 85 3.63 -11.60 7.56
N LEU A 86 4.72 -11.26 8.25
CA LEU A 86 4.80 -10.11 9.15
C LEU A 86 4.53 -8.81 8.41
N PHE A 87 5.21 -8.59 7.29
CA PHE A 87 5.02 -7.42 6.44
C PHE A 87 3.58 -7.30 5.92
N MET A 88 2.99 -8.39 5.41
CA MET A 88 1.61 -8.38 4.93
C MET A 88 0.60 -8.13 6.05
N ARG A 89 0.85 -8.62 7.26
CA ARG A 89 0.01 -8.35 8.43
C ARG A 89 0.07 -6.88 8.84
N ALA A 90 1.27 -6.30 8.92
CA ALA A 90 1.46 -4.88 9.22
C ALA A 90 0.81 -4.01 8.14
N ARG A 91 1.00 -4.34 6.86
CA ARG A 91 0.32 -3.66 5.75
C ARG A 91 -1.19 -3.73 5.84
N LYS A 92 -1.76 -4.87 6.21
CA LYS A 92 -3.21 -5.00 6.40
C LYS A 92 -3.71 -4.14 7.57
N ARG A 93 -2.92 -3.97 8.63
CA ARG A 93 -3.23 -3.05 9.74
C ARG A 93 -3.16 -1.60 9.27
N VAL A 94 -2.07 -1.19 8.62
CA VAL A 94 -1.94 0.19 8.11
C VAL A 94 -3.01 0.52 7.08
N LEU A 95 -3.36 -0.41 6.19
CA LEU A 95 -4.48 -0.19 5.25
C LEU A 95 -5.84 -0.09 5.96
N ARG A 96 -6.00 -0.69 7.15
CA ARG A 96 -7.21 -0.51 7.97
C ARG A 96 -7.20 0.82 8.71
N GLU A 97 -6.05 1.24 9.24
CA GLU A 97 -5.86 2.52 9.94
C GLU A 97 -5.89 3.73 9.01
N VAL A 98 -5.48 3.53 7.76
CA VAL A 98 -5.57 4.52 6.67
C VAL A 98 -6.94 4.45 5.98
N SER A 99 -7.70 3.36 6.15
CA SER A 99 -9.13 3.38 5.81
C SER A 99 -9.82 4.31 6.80
N LEU A 100 -10.53 5.32 6.28
CA LEU A 100 -11.31 6.29 7.05
C LEU A 100 -12.34 5.63 7.99
N GLU A 101 -12.60 4.34 7.82
CA GLU A 101 -13.56 3.52 8.57
C GLU A 101 -13.09 3.10 9.98
N SER A 102 -11.81 3.31 10.36
CA SER A 102 -11.30 2.88 11.68
C SER A 102 -11.05 4.02 12.67
N LEU A 103 -11.43 5.26 12.37
CA LEU A 103 -11.35 6.35 13.34
C LEU A 103 -12.41 6.13 14.42
N ALA A 104 -11.99 6.08 15.69
CA ALA A 104 -12.91 6.07 16.81
C ALA A 104 -13.81 7.33 16.75
N PRO A 105 -15.11 7.24 17.10
CA PRO A 105 -16.06 8.35 16.95
C PRO A 105 -15.70 9.62 17.75
N ASP A 106 -14.74 9.54 18.68
CA ASP A 106 -14.43 10.58 19.65
C ASP A 106 -13.07 11.28 19.45
N TYR A 107 -12.43 11.15 18.28
CA TYR A 107 -11.22 11.95 18.01
C TYR A 107 -11.60 13.43 17.91
N PRO A 108 -10.92 14.36 18.63
CA PRO A 108 -11.25 15.77 18.56
C PRO A 108 -10.96 16.24 17.14
N LEU A 109 -12.03 16.52 16.40
CA LEU A 109 -12.02 17.21 15.12
C LEU A 109 -11.16 18.47 15.32
N VAL A 110 -9.94 18.42 14.79
CA VAL A 110 -9.10 19.61 14.65
C VAL A 110 -9.97 20.65 13.96
N SER A 111 -10.11 21.80 14.63
CA SER A 111 -10.96 22.94 14.29
C SER A 111 -11.27 23.05 12.79
N PRO A 112 -12.55 23.15 12.38
CA PRO A 112 -12.96 23.34 11.00
C PRO A 112 -12.68 24.79 10.57
N GLU A 113 -11.41 25.18 10.61
CA GLU A 113 -10.91 26.42 10.03
C GLU A 113 -9.93 26.06 8.91
N ASN A 114 -10.43 25.27 7.95
CA ASN A 114 -10.02 25.33 6.56
C ASN A 114 -11.12 24.68 5.73
N THR A 115 -12.01 25.57 5.30
CA THR A 115 -13.20 25.41 4.48
C THR A 115 -12.96 24.51 3.27
N CYS A 116 -13.27 23.23 3.41
CA CYS A 116 -14.06 22.54 2.43
C CYS A 116 -15.30 22.08 3.18
N ALA A 117 -16.44 22.69 2.87
CA ALA A 117 -17.73 22.21 3.35
C ALA A 117 -17.75 20.68 3.15
N ALA A 118 -18.13 19.95 4.20
CA ALA A 118 -18.22 18.50 4.15
C ALA A 118 -19.24 18.12 3.07
N LEU A 119 -18.74 17.89 1.85
CA LEU A 119 -19.52 17.38 0.75
C LEU A 119 -19.98 15.99 1.18
N GLU A 120 -21.28 15.76 1.24
CA GLU A 120 -21.85 14.43 1.47
C GLU A 120 -21.32 13.48 0.37
N GLY A 121 -21.29 12.16 0.62
CA GLY A 121 -20.58 11.18 -0.22
C GLY A 121 -20.78 11.39 -1.73
N ASP A 122 -22.03 11.63 -2.16
CA ASP A 122 -22.39 11.86 -3.56
C ASP A 122 -21.85 13.19 -4.12
N GLU A 123 -21.82 14.25 -3.32
CA GLU A 123 -21.25 15.54 -3.69
C GLU A 123 -19.72 15.47 -3.81
N MET A 124 -19.06 14.64 -2.99
CA MET A 124 -17.61 14.40 -3.09
C MET A 124 -17.25 13.61 -4.35
N VAL A 125 -18.06 12.59 -4.70
CA VAL A 125 -17.88 11.81 -5.92
C VAL A 125 -18.14 12.69 -7.16
N HIS A 126 -19.17 13.54 -7.14
CA HIS A 126 -19.43 14.53 -8.18
C HIS A 126 -18.25 15.51 -8.35
N ALA A 127 -17.73 16.03 -7.24
CA ALA A 127 -16.52 16.84 -7.22
C ALA A 127 -15.32 16.13 -7.86
N VAL A 128 -15.06 14.88 -7.51
CA VAL A 128 -13.99 14.08 -8.13
C VAL A 128 -14.22 13.94 -9.63
N ALA A 129 -15.45 13.63 -10.06
CA ALA A 129 -15.80 13.52 -11.47
C ALA A 129 -15.51 14.82 -12.24
N CYS A 130 -15.98 15.96 -11.71
CA CYS A 130 -15.72 17.29 -12.27
C CYS A 130 -14.22 17.61 -12.33
N ALA A 131 -13.49 17.35 -11.25
CA ALA A 131 -12.05 17.60 -11.20
C ALA A 131 -11.28 16.74 -12.23
N LEU A 132 -11.64 15.46 -12.39
CA LEU A 132 -11.03 14.57 -13.39
C LEU A 132 -11.24 15.07 -14.82
N GLN A 133 -12.40 15.66 -15.14
CA GLN A 133 -12.65 16.24 -16.46
C GLN A 133 -11.72 17.42 -16.79
N THR A 134 -11.26 18.17 -15.79
CA THR A 134 -10.33 19.30 -15.99
C THR A 134 -8.87 18.85 -16.20
N MET A 135 -8.60 17.54 -16.11
CA MET A 135 -7.26 16.99 -16.26
C MET A 135 -7.00 16.52 -17.69
N PRO A 136 -5.72 16.43 -18.10
CA PRO A 136 -5.39 15.74 -19.35
C PRO A 136 -5.93 14.31 -19.33
N ARG A 137 -6.52 13.87 -20.44
CA ARG A 137 -7.22 12.57 -20.59
C ARG A 137 -6.46 11.38 -19.98
N HIS A 138 -5.16 11.28 -20.27
CA HIS A 138 -4.33 10.17 -19.75
C HIS A 138 -4.14 10.19 -18.23
N HIS A 139 -4.17 11.36 -17.58
CA HIS A 139 -4.14 11.49 -16.13
C HIS A 139 -5.44 11.00 -15.51
N ALA A 140 -6.56 11.48 -16.05
CA ALA A 140 -7.89 11.13 -15.56
C ALA A 140 -8.16 9.62 -15.71
N LEU A 141 -7.88 9.06 -16.89
CA LEU A 141 -8.11 7.64 -17.16
C LEU A 141 -7.14 6.74 -16.38
N ALA A 142 -5.87 7.12 -16.23
CA ALA A 142 -4.92 6.33 -15.44
C ALA A 142 -5.32 6.28 -13.95
N PHE A 143 -5.92 7.36 -13.43
CA PHE A 143 -6.51 7.36 -12.10
C PHE A 143 -7.75 6.49 -12.03
N LEU A 144 -8.73 6.71 -12.92
CA LEU A 144 -10.01 6.01 -12.95
C LEU A 144 -9.84 4.49 -13.05
N LEU A 145 -9.06 4.01 -14.03
CA LEU A 145 -8.83 2.57 -14.26
C LEU A 145 -8.10 1.86 -13.10
N HIS A 146 -7.47 2.64 -12.22
CA HIS A 146 -6.78 2.14 -11.04
C HIS A 146 -7.67 2.04 -9.80
N LEU A 147 -8.91 2.51 -9.86
CA LEU A 147 -9.87 2.38 -8.77
C LEU A 147 -10.54 1.00 -8.78
N GLU A 148 -11.21 0.66 -7.69
CA GLU A 148 -12.11 -0.49 -7.68
C GLU A 148 -13.32 -0.23 -8.60
N PRO A 149 -13.92 -1.27 -9.20
CA PRO A 149 -14.97 -1.11 -10.21
C PRO A 149 -16.18 -0.29 -9.75
N ASP A 150 -16.60 -0.48 -8.50
CA ASP A 150 -17.76 0.22 -7.92
C ASP A 150 -17.52 1.74 -7.88
N LEU A 151 -16.34 2.17 -7.43
CA LEU A 151 -15.94 3.59 -7.42
C LEU A 151 -15.76 4.15 -8.84
N GLN A 152 -15.36 3.33 -9.81
CA GLN A 152 -15.33 3.77 -11.21
C GLN A 152 -16.73 4.09 -11.70
N ILE A 153 -17.70 3.21 -11.41
CA ILE A 153 -19.10 3.38 -11.79
C ILE A 153 -19.66 4.66 -11.15
N GLU A 154 -19.52 4.81 -9.84
CA GLU A 154 -20.02 5.97 -9.10
C GLU A 154 -19.47 7.28 -9.66
N ILE A 155 -18.17 7.37 -9.97
CA ILE A 155 -17.57 8.58 -10.56
C ILE A 155 -18.10 8.85 -11.97
N LEU A 156 -18.31 7.81 -12.78
CA LEU A 156 -18.86 7.97 -14.13
C LEU A 156 -20.34 8.43 -14.08
N GLU A 157 -21.13 7.87 -13.17
CA GLU A 157 -22.54 8.22 -12.97
C GLU A 157 -22.71 9.62 -12.38
N ALA A 158 -21.85 10.01 -11.44
CA ALA A 158 -21.88 11.31 -10.79
C ALA A 158 -21.46 12.48 -11.72
N GLY A 159 -21.04 12.22 -12.95
CA GLY A 159 -20.70 13.29 -13.90
C GLY A 159 -19.57 12.94 -14.85
N GLY A 160 -18.89 11.81 -14.70
CA GLY A 160 -17.77 11.40 -15.57
C GLY A 160 -18.16 10.99 -17.00
N GLN A 161 -19.34 11.34 -17.53
CA GLN A 161 -19.82 10.89 -18.86
C GLN A 161 -18.84 11.19 -20.00
N ALA A 162 -18.12 12.32 -19.96
CA ALA A 162 -17.07 12.62 -20.94
C ALA A 162 -15.94 11.58 -20.91
N LEU A 163 -15.55 11.11 -19.72
CA LEU A 163 -14.56 10.03 -19.54
C LEU A 163 -15.11 8.69 -20.02
N GLN A 164 -16.41 8.43 -19.85
CA GLN A 164 -17.08 7.25 -20.37
C GLN A 164 -17.07 7.20 -21.91
N GLN A 165 -17.35 8.33 -22.57
CA GLN A 165 -17.27 8.42 -24.04
C GLN A 165 -15.85 8.13 -24.55
N PHE A 166 -14.81 8.53 -23.82
CA PHE A 166 -13.43 8.19 -24.16
C PHE A 166 -13.07 6.72 -23.95
N LEU A 167 -13.70 6.04 -22.98
CA LEU A 167 -13.58 4.59 -22.82
C LEU A 167 -14.35 3.85 -23.93
N GLN A 168 -15.41 4.43 -24.48
CA GLN A 168 -16.20 3.81 -25.57
C GLN A 168 -15.61 4.06 -26.97
N ALA A 169 -14.97 5.21 -27.19
CA ALA A 169 -14.42 5.61 -28.49
C ALA A 169 -13.20 4.79 -28.91
N ASP A 170 -12.39 4.34 -27.95
CA ASP A 170 -11.34 3.35 -28.20
C ASP A 170 -11.95 1.96 -28.02
N SER A 171 -12.35 1.32 -29.12
CA SER A 171 -13.20 0.10 -29.17
C SER A 171 -12.69 -1.13 -28.40
N ASN A 172 -11.51 -1.04 -27.75
CA ASN A 172 -10.92 -2.05 -26.86
C ASN A 172 -11.19 -1.81 -25.37
N LEU A 173 -11.81 -0.68 -25.00
CA LEU A 173 -12.08 -0.26 -23.61
C LEU A 173 -13.53 -0.49 -23.17
N GLY A 174 -14.24 -1.35 -23.91
CA GLY A 174 -15.70 -1.51 -23.88
C GLY A 174 -16.36 -1.98 -22.58
N LEU A 175 -15.64 -2.19 -21.48
CA LEU A 175 -16.28 -2.36 -20.17
C LEU A 175 -15.38 -1.80 -19.08
N LEU A 176 -16.01 -1.08 -18.15
CA LEU A 176 -15.57 -0.96 -16.76
C LEU A 176 -14.85 -2.25 -16.35
N CYS A 177 -13.56 -2.15 -16.00
CA CYS A 177 -12.80 -3.33 -15.62
C CYS A 177 -13.58 -3.99 -14.46
N THR A 178 -13.95 -5.28 -14.55
CA THR A 178 -14.61 -6.02 -13.45
C THR A 178 -13.71 -6.21 -12.22
N ARG A 179 -12.47 -5.72 -12.32
CA ARG A 179 -11.46 -5.63 -11.28
C ARG A 179 -10.61 -4.40 -11.53
N ARG A 180 -9.94 -3.89 -10.50
CA ARG A 180 -8.90 -2.88 -10.67
C ARG A 180 -7.83 -3.32 -11.67
N CYS A 181 -7.49 -2.43 -12.60
CA CYS A 181 -6.50 -2.67 -13.63
C CYS A 181 -5.08 -2.33 -13.11
N SER A 182 -4.09 -3.20 -13.37
CA SER A 182 -2.69 -3.01 -12.98
C SER A 182 -2.00 -1.94 -13.83
N ASP A 183 -0.90 -1.36 -13.36
CA ASP A 183 -0.19 -0.31 -14.11
C ASP A 183 0.29 -0.78 -15.50
N ARG A 184 0.57 -2.09 -15.67
CA ARG A 184 0.92 -2.67 -16.97
C ARG A 184 -0.29 -2.79 -17.91
N GLU A 185 -1.44 -3.17 -17.38
CA GLU A 185 -2.70 -3.24 -18.13
C GLU A 185 -3.13 -1.83 -18.56
N ILE A 186 -3.09 -0.86 -17.62
CA ILE A 186 -3.38 0.55 -17.91
C ILE A 186 -2.41 1.11 -18.94
N ALA A 187 -1.11 0.78 -18.85
CA ALA A 187 -0.12 1.20 -19.84
C ALA A 187 -0.45 0.70 -21.24
N THR A 188 -0.89 -0.56 -21.34
CA THR A 188 -1.32 -1.17 -22.60
C THR A 188 -2.57 -0.48 -23.15
N ILE A 189 -3.56 -0.26 -22.28
CA ILE A 189 -4.82 0.41 -22.59
C ILE A 189 -4.62 1.84 -23.08
N LEU A 190 -3.77 2.62 -22.40
CA LEU A 190 -3.55 4.03 -22.70
C LEU A 190 -2.43 4.27 -23.72
N HIS A 191 -1.81 3.20 -24.24
CA HIS A 191 -0.62 3.26 -25.11
C HIS A 191 0.52 4.10 -24.50
N LEU A 192 0.74 3.91 -23.19
CA LEU A 192 1.78 4.58 -22.41
C LEU A 192 2.82 3.58 -21.92
N THR A 193 3.95 4.09 -21.41
CA THR A 193 4.87 3.25 -20.63
C THR A 193 4.35 3.08 -19.20
N PRO A 194 4.64 1.96 -18.51
CA PRO A 194 4.23 1.79 -17.11
C PRO A 194 4.71 2.91 -16.18
N ARG A 195 5.90 3.47 -16.44
CA ARG A 195 6.43 4.63 -15.70
C ARG A 195 5.60 5.89 -15.93
N ALA A 196 5.11 6.10 -17.16
CA ALA A 196 4.24 7.23 -17.47
C ALA A 196 2.87 7.09 -16.78
N VAL A 197 2.33 5.87 -16.66
CA VAL A 197 1.09 5.59 -15.91
C VAL A 197 1.25 5.95 -14.42
N ILE A 198 2.35 5.54 -13.79
CA ILE A 198 2.62 5.85 -12.38
C ILE A 198 2.68 7.36 -12.16
N ARG A 199 3.45 8.08 -12.99
CA ARG A 199 3.53 9.55 -12.91
C ARG A 199 2.17 10.20 -13.17
N ALA A 200 1.43 9.66 -14.12
CA ALA A 200 0.14 10.19 -14.48
C ALA A 200 -0.85 10.10 -13.32
N ARG A 201 -0.86 8.95 -12.62
CA ARG A 201 -1.65 8.75 -11.41
C ARG A 201 -1.22 9.66 -10.27
N GLN A 202 0.08 9.77 -10.01
CA GLN A 202 0.60 10.66 -8.96
C GLN A 202 0.15 12.11 -9.19
N HIS A 203 0.24 12.57 -10.44
CA HIS A 203 -0.19 13.92 -10.81
C HIS A 203 -1.71 14.09 -10.67
N ALA A 204 -2.51 13.09 -11.06
CA ALA A 204 -3.96 13.11 -10.87
C ALA A 204 -4.34 13.19 -9.39
N CYS A 205 -3.72 12.36 -8.54
CA CYS A 205 -3.94 12.39 -7.09
C CYS A 205 -3.58 13.76 -6.48
N GLU A 206 -2.44 14.34 -6.87
CA GLU A 206 -2.02 15.64 -6.35
C GLU A 206 -2.94 16.77 -6.81
N ARG A 207 -3.42 16.73 -8.06
CA ARG A 207 -4.42 17.69 -8.54
C ARG A 207 -5.76 17.53 -7.82
N LEU A 208 -6.27 16.31 -7.66
CA LEU A 208 -7.48 16.05 -6.89
C LEU A 208 -7.34 16.57 -5.47
N ARG A 209 -6.23 16.28 -4.80
CA ARG A 209 -5.95 16.78 -3.46
C ARG A 209 -5.98 18.32 -3.40
N LYS A 210 -5.43 19.01 -4.40
CA LYS A 210 -5.46 20.47 -4.44
C LYS A 210 -6.88 21.00 -4.67
N THR A 211 -7.57 20.50 -5.69
CA THR A 211 -8.93 20.92 -6.05
C THR A 211 -9.92 20.67 -4.91
N LEU A 212 -9.83 19.50 -4.26
CA LEU A 212 -10.69 19.15 -3.13
C LEU A 212 -10.31 19.87 -1.83
N LYS A 213 -9.13 20.49 -1.72
CA LYS A 213 -8.74 21.31 -0.55
C LYS A 213 -9.07 22.78 -0.70
N THR A 214 -9.14 23.29 -1.92
CA THR A 214 -9.42 24.71 -2.19
C THR A 214 -10.91 25.03 -2.26
N GLY A 215 -11.78 24.01 -2.18
CA GLY A 215 -13.17 24.12 -2.59
C GLY A 215 -13.27 24.33 -4.11
N PHE A 216 -14.37 23.90 -4.72
CA PHE A 216 -14.65 24.30 -6.09
C PHE A 216 -14.89 25.81 -6.07
N ALA A 217 -13.96 26.58 -6.63
CA ALA A 217 -14.30 27.89 -7.14
C ALA A 217 -15.19 27.64 -8.36
N LEU A 218 -16.50 27.59 -8.11
CA LEU A 218 -17.54 27.72 -9.14
C LEU A 218 -17.43 29.10 -9.79
#